data_AF-A0A2A4TZE3-F1
#
_entry.id   AF-A0A2A4TZE3-F1
#
_cell.length_a   1.000
_cell.length_b   1.000
_cell.length_c   1.000
_cell.angle_alpha   90.00
_cell.angle_beta   90.00
_cell.angle_gamma   90.00
#
_symmetry.space_group_name_H-M   'P 1'
#
loop_
_entity.id
_entity.type
_entity.pdbx_description
1 polymer ?
#
loop_
_entity_poly.entity_id
_entity_poly.type
_entity_poly.pdbx_seq_one_letter_code
_entity_poly.pdbx_strand_id
1 'polypeptide(L)'
;MFIFSHRNLCPAASCIFVLALLFPGAANAGKVSQYKFKKTIQRSRVWHSVEIEKRDVLNGPAGKGSYQLGQTVPCKYEEKDPNNPLGGHSPKFPCWDASGTRLKVKYDPKANPEVFGEIAGTRLFWALGFYAEKMYSVNIKCRNCPTDPWNDKGKQPRATRSFDPATLQTRLVGENIYMTQWHGWAYKELRWVKEKSGGSSKAEIEAFKLLAVFVNHGDNTSNQNRIVCFPGDEGCKSPILMVTDLGSTFGGQGGTNFRHWEKRKIWKDADACIANLESTDDDFDDPVIKESGRKFLSELLSRLSDKQIGDIFRSARMDVLGQQLPKIRIKGKARRVAVRDWVRVFKRRRKEISSAKCPS
;
A
#
# COMPACT_ATOMS: atom_id res chain seq x y z
N MET A 1 -78.15 -38.29 18.03
CA MET A 1 -77.70 -37.59 16.79
C MET A 1 -76.20 -37.36 16.95
N PHE A 2 -75.29 -38.34 16.91
CA PHE A 2 -75.08 -39.57 16.08
C PHE A 2 -74.38 -39.32 14.72
N ILE A 3 -73.21 -40.00 14.55
CA ILE A 3 -72.42 -40.32 13.32
C ILE A 3 -71.83 -39.10 12.55
N PHE A 4 -70.63 -39.08 11.92
CA PHE A 4 -69.55 -40.05 11.61
C PHE A 4 -68.14 -39.47 11.95
N SER A 5 -66.99 -40.08 11.57
CA SER A 5 -66.39 -41.38 11.97
C SER A 5 -65.27 -41.81 11.00
N HIS A 6 -64.14 -42.36 11.52
CA HIS A 6 -63.09 -43.14 10.81
C HIS A 6 -62.21 -42.41 9.73
N ARG A 7 -60.98 -42.83 9.35
CA ARG A 7 -60.23 -44.10 9.57
C ARG A 7 -58.69 -43.93 9.39
N ASN A 8 -57.93 -44.77 10.11
CA ASN A 8 -56.62 -45.41 9.83
C ASN A 8 -55.67 -44.90 8.70
N LEU A 9 -54.35 -44.80 8.97
CA LEU A 9 -53.32 -45.84 8.67
C LEU A 9 -51.87 -45.37 8.96
N CYS A 10 -51.01 -46.30 9.40
CA CYS A 10 -49.52 -46.18 9.46
C CYS A 10 -48.92 -46.56 8.07
N PRO A 11 -47.64 -46.26 7.72
CA PRO A 11 -46.47 -46.78 8.47
C PRO A 11 -45.14 -45.97 8.45
N ALA A 12 -44.26 -46.36 9.37
CA ALA A 12 -42.78 -46.41 9.31
C ALA A 12 -42.01 -45.40 8.42
N ALA A 13 -41.29 -44.46 9.06
CA ALA A 13 -40.20 -43.69 8.44
C ALA A 13 -38.86 -44.43 8.58
N SER A 14 -38.18 -44.70 7.46
CA SER A 14 -36.82 -45.26 7.45
C SER A 14 -35.78 -44.22 7.88
N CYS A 15 -34.94 -44.57 8.87
CA CYS A 15 -33.78 -43.77 9.24
C CYS A 15 -32.68 -43.84 8.16
N ILE A 16 -32.62 -42.84 7.28
CA ILE A 16 -31.46 -42.61 6.41
C ILE A 16 -30.44 -41.78 7.20
N PHE A 17 -29.37 -42.43 7.69
CA PHE A 17 -28.21 -41.74 8.23
C PHE A 17 -27.43 -41.07 7.09
N VAL A 18 -27.73 -39.79 6.82
CA VAL A 18 -26.89 -38.97 5.94
C VAL A 18 -25.57 -38.70 6.65
N LEU A 19 -24.52 -39.40 6.24
CA LEU A 19 -23.16 -39.14 6.71
C LEU A 19 -22.76 -37.74 6.22
N ALA A 20 -22.81 -36.76 7.11
CA ALA A 20 -22.40 -35.39 6.80
C ALA A 20 -20.89 -35.37 6.52
N LEU A 21 -20.51 -35.37 5.25
CA LEU A 21 -19.15 -35.10 4.82
C LEU A 21 -18.76 -33.69 5.29
N LEU A 22 -18.01 -33.64 6.39
CA LEU A 22 -17.39 -32.43 6.90
C LEU A 22 -16.33 -31.96 5.90
N PHE A 23 -16.77 -31.19 4.89
CA PHE A 23 -15.87 -30.33 4.13
C PHE A 23 -15.12 -29.44 5.14
N PRO A 24 -13.78 -29.39 5.10
CA PRO A 24 -13.02 -28.45 5.93
C PRO A 24 -13.43 -27.04 5.53
N GLY A 25 -14.26 -26.40 6.35
CA GLY A 25 -14.73 -25.04 6.09
C GLY A 25 -13.54 -24.10 5.92
N ALA A 26 -13.57 -23.29 4.85
CA ALA A 26 -12.55 -22.28 4.59
C ALA A 26 -12.31 -21.44 5.87
N ALA A 27 -11.10 -21.49 6.41
CA ALA A 27 -10.86 -20.97 7.76
C ALA A 27 -10.87 -19.43 7.75
N ASN A 28 -12.05 -18.86 8.06
CA ASN A 28 -12.37 -17.43 8.13
C ASN A 28 -11.16 -16.49 8.30
N ALA A 29 -10.90 -15.67 7.28
CA ALA A 29 -10.23 -14.39 7.49
C ALA A 29 -11.22 -13.34 8.02
N GLY A 30 -10.71 -12.21 8.49
CA GLY A 30 -11.47 -11.22 9.25
C GLY A 30 -10.89 -10.99 10.65
N LYS A 31 -11.75 -10.70 11.63
CA LYS A 31 -11.35 -10.46 13.03
C LYS A 31 -10.78 -11.75 13.66
N VAL A 32 -9.58 -11.69 14.23
CA VAL A 32 -8.88 -12.84 14.84
C VAL A 32 -8.37 -12.56 16.25
N SER A 33 -8.16 -13.63 17.04
CA SER A 33 -7.47 -13.55 18.33
C SER A 33 -5.98 -13.24 18.17
N GLN A 34 -5.35 -12.68 19.21
CA GLN A 34 -3.91 -12.38 19.23
C GLN A 34 -3.03 -13.61 18.92
N TYR A 35 -3.44 -14.80 19.38
CA TYR A 35 -2.77 -16.06 19.06
C TYR A 35 -2.82 -16.38 17.55
N LYS A 36 -4.02 -16.33 16.95
CA LYS A 36 -4.19 -16.58 15.50
C LYS A 36 -3.46 -15.50 14.68
N PHE A 37 -3.53 -14.24 15.09
CA PHE A 37 -2.80 -13.12 14.48
C PHE A 37 -1.28 -13.35 14.46
N LYS A 38 -0.66 -13.66 15.62
CA LYS A 38 0.78 -13.95 15.72
C LYS A 38 1.17 -15.21 14.92
N LYS A 39 0.30 -16.23 14.85
CA LYS A 39 0.48 -17.42 14.00
C LYS A 39 0.37 -17.10 12.50
N THR A 40 -0.43 -16.11 12.11
CA THR A 40 -0.49 -15.60 10.74
C THR A 40 0.81 -14.87 10.40
N ILE A 41 1.24 -13.88 11.19
CA ILE A 41 2.53 -13.17 10.96
C ILE A 41 3.72 -14.13 10.89
N GLN A 42 3.76 -15.19 11.72
CA GLN A 42 4.80 -16.21 11.67
C GLN A 42 5.01 -16.85 10.31
N ARG A 43 3.96 -16.96 9.49
CA ARG A 43 4.01 -17.53 8.13
C ARG A 43 3.82 -16.50 7.02
N SER A 44 3.78 -15.20 7.35
CA SER A 44 3.55 -14.16 6.35
C SER A 44 4.80 -13.80 5.57
N ARG A 45 4.62 -13.43 4.29
CA ARG A 45 5.68 -12.96 3.40
C ARG A 45 5.60 -11.45 3.16
N VAL A 46 6.74 -10.76 3.16
CA VAL A 46 6.84 -9.35 2.73
C VAL A 46 7.18 -9.20 1.25
N TRP A 47 7.74 -10.26 0.65
CA TRP A 47 8.32 -10.25 -0.69
C TRP A 47 8.02 -11.53 -1.48
N HIS A 48 8.01 -11.41 -2.81
CA HIS A 48 8.03 -12.51 -3.74
C HIS A 48 8.89 -12.22 -4.98
N SER A 49 9.38 -13.27 -5.64
CA SER A 49 10.17 -13.12 -6.86
C SER A 49 9.35 -12.52 -8.00
N VAL A 50 10.00 -11.65 -8.79
CA VAL A 50 9.44 -10.91 -9.92
C VAL A 50 10.47 -10.69 -11.02
N GLU A 51 10.00 -10.57 -12.25
CA GLU A 51 10.79 -10.13 -13.40
C GLU A 51 10.87 -8.59 -13.43
N ILE A 52 11.74 -8.02 -12.60
CA ILE A 52 11.89 -6.56 -12.40
C ILE A 52 12.04 -5.82 -13.74
N GLU A 53 12.86 -6.35 -14.64
CA GLU A 53 13.22 -5.77 -15.92
C GLU A 53 12.01 -5.67 -16.88
N LYS A 54 11.01 -6.54 -16.72
CA LYS A 54 9.79 -6.57 -17.54
C LYS A 54 8.63 -5.77 -16.93
N ARG A 55 8.80 -5.16 -15.74
CA ARG A 55 7.76 -4.35 -15.09
C ARG A 55 7.51 -3.05 -15.87
N ASP A 56 6.27 -2.82 -16.31
CA ASP A 56 5.79 -1.49 -16.67
C ASP A 56 5.65 -0.64 -15.40
N VAL A 57 6.73 0.06 -15.05
CA VAL A 57 6.78 0.94 -13.88
C VAL A 57 6.02 2.26 -14.12
N LEU A 58 5.69 2.61 -15.38
CA LEU A 58 4.94 3.83 -15.66
C LEU A 58 3.46 3.64 -15.30
N ASN A 59 2.83 2.58 -15.80
CA ASN A 59 1.42 2.31 -15.55
C ASN A 59 1.18 1.42 -14.32
N GLY A 60 2.17 0.60 -13.93
CA GLY A 60 2.14 -0.18 -12.70
C GLY A 60 1.39 -1.51 -12.78
N PRO A 61 0.76 -1.96 -11.68
CA PRO A 61 0.03 -3.22 -11.65
C PRO A 61 -1.12 -3.23 -12.66
N ALA A 62 -1.17 -4.22 -13.55
CA ALA A 62 -2.26 -4.42 -14.49
C ALA A 62 -3.45 -5.21 -13.89
N GLY A 63 -4.48 -5.44 -14.71
CA GLY A 63 -5.63 -6.30 -14.42
C GLY A 63 -6.89 -5.54 -13.99
N LYS A 64 -7.86 -6.24 -13.39
CA LYS A 64 -9.10 -5.62 -12.91
C LYS A 64 -8.78 -4.46 -11.94
N GLY A 65 -9.34 -3.27 -12.24
CA GLY A 65 -9.09 -2.04 -11.49
C GLY A 65 -7.82 -1.27 -11.88
N SER A 66 -7.06 -1.67 -12.90
CA SER A 66 -5.90 -0.88 -13.35
C SER A 66 -6.30 0.33 -14.20
N TYR A 67 -5.62 1.47 -13.98
CA TYR A 67 -5.76 2.67 -14.79
C TYR A 67 -4.41 3.07 -15.41
N GLN A 68 -4.43 3.72 -16.57
CA GLN A 68 -3.24 4.27 -17.21
C GLN A 68 -2.85 5.62 -16.60
N LEU A 69 -1.58 6.02 -16.70
CA LEU A 69 -1.12 7.34 -16.23
C LEU A 69 -1.92 8.47 -16.91
N GLY A 70 -2.64 9.25 -16.10
CA GLY A 70 -3.43 10.38 -16.57
C GLY A 70 -4.70 10.03 -17.33
N GLN A 71 -5.13 8.76 -17.29
CA GLN A 71 -6.45 8.36 -17.76
C GLN A 71 -7.53 9.25 -17.13
N THR A 72 -8.47 9.73 -17.93
CA THR A 72 -9.65 10.42 -17.39
C THR A 72 -10.66 9.39 -16.91
N VAL A 73 -10.95 9.38 -15.60
CA VAL A 73 -11.88 8.46 -14.96
C VAL A 73 -13.17 9.21 -14.60
N PRO A 74 -14.31 8.92 -15.26
CA PRO A 74 -15.60 9.47 -14.88
C PRO A 74 -16.15 8.73 -13.65
N CYS A 75 -16.59 9.47 -12.64
CA CYS A 75 -17.32 8.91 -11.51
C CYS A 75 -18.47 9.83 -11.06
N LYS A 76 -19.36 9.34 -10.20
CA LYS A 76 -20.40 10.11 -9.50
C LYS A 76 -20.01 10.22 -8.03
N TYR A 77 -19.95 11.44 -7.50
CA TYR A 77 -19.67 11.71 -6.10
C TYR A 77 -20.60 10.89 -5.19
N GLU A 78 -20.03 10.28 -4.16
CA GLU A 78 -20.79 9.69 -3.06
C GLU A 78 -20.93 10.74 -1.96
N GLU A 79 -22.17 11.00 -1.55
CA GLU A 79 -22.45 11.88 -0.42
C GLU A 79 -21.87 11.31 0.88
N LYS A 80 -21.33 12.17 1.75
CA LYS A 80 -20.70 11.73 2.99
C LYS A 80 -21.72 11.09 3.93
N ASP A 81 -21.40 9.90 4.41
CA ASP A 81 -22.07 9.29 5.56
C ASP A 81 -21.45 9.81 6.87
N PRO A 82 -22.19 10.55 7.72
CA PRO A 82 -21.68 11.02 9.02
C PRO A 82 -21.32 9.88 9.98
N ASN A 83 -21.92 8.69 9.82
CA ASN A 83 -21.68 7.52 10.65
C ASN A 83 -20.44 6.72 10.21
N ASN A 84 -19.97 6.94 8.98
CA ASN A 84 -18.83 6.25 8.40
C ASN A 84 -17.91 7.22 7.61
N PRO A 85 -17.33 8.23 8.30
CA PRO A 85 -16.45 9.20 7.67
C PRO A 85 -15.18 8.54 7.12
N LEU A 86 -14.66 9.06 6.01
CA LEU A 86 -13.35 8.66 5.49
C LEU A 86 -12.23 9.08 6.46
N GLY A 87 -11.61 8.11 7.12
CA GLY A 87 -10.54 8.35 8.10
C GLY A 87 -9.23 8.94 7.52
N GLY A 88 -8.42 9.48 8.42
CA GLY A 88 -7.14 10.18 8.14
C GLY A 88 -7.34 11.69 7.85
N HIS A 89 -6.24 12.44 7.70
CA HIS A 89 -6.27 13.91 7.80
C HIS A 89 -6.15 14.70 6.48
N SER A 90 -5.93 14.01 5.36
CA SER A 90 -5.66 14.59 4.04
C SER A 90 -6.87 14.57 3.07
N PRO A 91 -7.04 15.60 2.20
CA PRO A 91 -8.10 15.70 1.21
C PRO A 91 -8.34 14.46 0.34
N LYS A 92 -9.53 13.87 0.50
CA LYS A 92 -10.03 12.70 -0.23
C LYS A 92 -11.54 12.64 -0.23
N PHE A 93 -12.12 11.98 -1.23
CA PHE A 93 -13.56 11.70 -1.29
C PHE A 93 -13.84 10.34 -1.94
N PRO A 94 -15.03 9.76 -1.68
CA PRO A 94 -15.48 8.57 -2.38
C PRO A 94 -16.30 8.95 -3.63
N CYS A 95 -16.19 8.14 -4.68
CA CYS A 95 -17.09 8.23 -5.82
C CYS A 95 -17.31 6.86 -6.47
N TRP A 96 -18.41 6.69 -7.19
CA TRP A 96 -18.74 5.45 -7.89
C TRP A 96 -18.52 5.60 -9.39
N ASP A 97 -17.78 4.68 -9.99
CA ASP A 97 -17.64 4.63 -11.45
C ASP A 97 -18.86 3.98 -12.13
N ALA A 98 -18.86 3.94 -13.46
CA ALA A 98 -19.95 3.35 -14.24
C ALA A 98 -20.09 1.82 -14.07
N SER A 99 -19.08 1.13 -13.53
CA SER A 99 -19.11 -0.32 -13.26
C SER A 99 -19.68 -0.67 -11.88
N GLY A 100 -20.02 0.34 -11.07
CA GLY A 100 -20.39 0.14 -9.67
C GLY A 100 -19.19 -0.09 -8.75
N THR A 101 -17.97 0.29 -9.15
CA THR A 101 -16.80 0.23 -8.27
C THR A 101 -16.73 1.51 -7.42
N ARG A 102 -16.68 1.36 -6.09
CA ARG A 102 -16.44 2.48 -5.16
C ARG A 102 -14.95 2.84 -5.15
N LEU A 103 -14.65 4.00 -5.71
CA LEU A 103 -13.33 4.60 -5.78
C LEU A 103 -13.06 5.47 -4.56
N LYS A 104 -11.83 5.44 -4.04
CA LYS A 104 -11.30 6.43 -3.09
C LYS A 104 -10.35 7.35 -3.86
N VAL A 105 -10.75 8.61 -4.03
CA VAL A 105 -9.98 9.65 -4.70
C VAL A 105 -9.20 10.43 -3.66
N LYS A 106 -7.86 10.46 -3.71
CA LYS A 106 -7.07 11.52 -3.06
C LYS A 106 -6.81 12.64 -4.10
N TYR A 107 -6.91 13.90 -3.70
CA TYR A 107 -6.84 15.06 -4.59
C TYR A 107 -6.23 16.27 -3.89
N ASP A 108 -6.18 17.41 -4.61
CA ASP A 108 -5.57 18.67 -4.19
C ASP A 108 -4.06 18.53 -3.93
N PRO A 109 -3.21 18.58 -4.97
CA PRO A 109 -1.77 18.46 -4.81
C PRO A 109 -1.12 19.55 -3.93
N LYS A 110 -1.80 20.68 -3.69
CA LYS A 110 -1.28 21.77 -2.85
C LYS A 110 -1.51 21.48 -1.38
N ALA A 111 -2.69 20.98 -1.02
CA ALA A 111 -3.05 20.63 0.35
C ALA A 111 -2.72 19.17 0.72
N ASN A 112 -2.52 18.31 -0.28
CA ASN A 112 -2.27 16.87 -0.12
C ASN A 112 -1.07 16.40 -0.96
N PRO A 113 0.17 16.49 -0.44
CA PRO A 113 1.35 15.98 -1.13
C PRO A 113 1.40 14.45 -1.27
N GLU A 114 0.52 13.69 -0.61
CA GLU A 114 0.44 12.22 -0.74
C GLU A 114 0.15 11.78 -2.17
N VAL A 115 -0.55 12.61 -2.97
CA VAL A 115 -0.90 12.32 -4.38
C VAL A 115 0.33 12.09 -5.27
N PHE A 116 1.51 12.52 -4.82
CA PHE A 116 2.79 12.25 -5.47
C PHE A 116 3.50 11.05 -4.83
N GLY A 117 3.70 11.08 -3.50
CA GLY A 117 4.47 10.08 -2.76
C GLY A 117 3.92 8.68 -2.85
N GLU A 118 2.60 8.53 -2.67
CA GLU A 118 1.95 7.22 -2.63
C GLU A 118 2.11 6.45 -3.95
N ILE A 119 2.09 7.17 -5.08
CA ILE A 119 2.36 6.58 -6.39
C ILE A 119 3.81 6.15 -6.50
N ALA A 120 4.78 7.02 -6.20
CA ALA A 120 6.19 6.68 -6.31
C ALA A 120 6.59 5.53 -5.38
N GLY A 121 6.06 5.51 -4.15
CA GLY A 121 6.32 4.48 -3.14
C GLY A 121 5.76 3.13 -3.58
N THR A 122 4.46 3.06 -3.86
CA THR A 122 3.80 1.81 -4.27
C THR A 122 4.38 1.25 -5.57
N ARG A 123 4.74 2.11 -6.54
CA ARG A 123 5.42 1.71 -7.77
C ARG A 123 6.77 1.06 -7.50
N LEU A 124 7.60 1.64 -6.63
CA LEU A 124 8.90 1.06 -6.30
C LEU A 124 8.76 -0.28 -5.56
N PHE A 125 7.90 -0.35 -4.53
CA PHE A 125 7.70 -1.58 -3.76
C PHE A 125 7.22 -2.73 -4.67
N TRP A 126 6.17 -2.48 -5.47
CA TRP A 126 5.64 -3.46 -6.43
C TRP A 126 6.66 -3.87 -7.50
N ALA A 127 7.42 -2.92 -8.05
CA ALA A 127 8.41 -3.21 -9.09
C ALA A 127 9.52 -4.15 -8.57
N LEU A 128 9.89 -4.02 -7.30
CA LEU A 128 10.89 -4.86 -6.64
C LEU A 128 10.33 -6.17 -6.05
N GLY A 129 9.01 -6.39 -6.08
CA GLY A 129 8.37 -7.60 -5.56
C GLY A 129 7.93 -7.56 -4.10
N PHE A 130 7.98 -6.39 -3.45
CA PHE A 130 7.38 -6.19 -2.13
C PHE A 130 5.89 -5.88 -2.25
N TYR A 131 5.09 -6.40 -1.31
CA TYR A 131 3.64 -6.19 -1.34
C TYR A 131 3.28 -4.76 -0.93
N ALA A 132 2.69 -4.02 -1.87
CA ALA A 132 2.13 -2.69 -1.66
C ALA A 132 0.77 -2.55 -2.38
N GLU A 133 -0.07 -1.64 -1.89
CA GLU A 133 -1.37 -1.39 -2.49
C GLU A 133 -1.28 -0.81 -3.92
N LYS A 134 -2.29 -1.10 -4.75
CA LYS A 134 -2.34 -0.65 -6.15
C LYS A 134 -2.88 0.77 -6.24
N MET A 135 -1.99 1.72 -6.49
CA MET A 135 -2.34 3.14 -6.69
C MET A 135 -2.17 3.57 -8.15
N TYR A 136 -2.95 4.54 -8.63
CA TYR A 136 -2.84 5.09 -9.99
C TYR A 136 -3.00 6.60 -10.00
N SER A 137 -2.16 7.31 -10.76
CA SER A 137 -2.27 8.76 -10.98
C SER A 137 -3.12 9.02 -12.21
N VAL A 138 -4.24 9.72 -12.03
CA VAL A 138 -5.31 9.86 -13.01
C VAL A 138 -5.90 11.28 -12.99
N ASN A 139 -6.80 11.54 -13.94
CA ASN A 139 -7.61 12.75 -13.96
C ASN A 139 -9.05 12.34 -13.61
N ILE A 140 -9.63 12.85 -12.52
CA ILE A 140 -11.02 12.51 -12.16
C ILE A 140 -11.99 13.52 -12.78
N LYS A 141 -13.04 13.03 -13.45
CA LYS A 141 -14.20 13.83 -13.86
C LYS A 141 -15.41 13.43 -13.00
N CYS A 142 -15.57 14.10 -11.86
CA CYS A 142 -16.57 13.76 -10.85
C CYS A 142 -17.89 14.50 -11.10
N ARG A 143 -18.98 13.76 -11.31
CA ARG A 143 -20.35 14.28 -11.44
C ARG A 143 -20.99 14.45 -10.06
N ASN A 144 -21.92 15.40 -9.93
CA ASN A 144 -22.62 15.73 -8.68
C ASN A 144 -21.67 16.09 -7.52
N CYS A 145 -20.54 16.73 -7.83
CA CYS A 145 -19.47 16.96 -6.87
C CYS A 145 -19.59 18.37 -6.23
N PRO A 146 -19.47 18.51 -4.90
CA PRO A 146 -19.31 19.80 -4.20
C PRO A 146 -18.05 20.56 -4.67
N THR A 147 -17.98 21.87 -4.39
CA THR A 147 -16.80 22.71 -4.69
C THR A 147 -15.55 22.19 -3.99
N ASP A 148 -15.68 21.82 -2.72
CA ASP A 148 -14.66 21.17 -1.90
C ASP A 148 -15.25 19.91 -1.23
N PRO A 149 -15.03 18.72 -1.83
CA PRO A 149 -15.45 17.44 -1.27
C PRO A 149 -14.97 17.19 0.16
N TRP A 150 -13.75 17.61 0.51
CA TRP A 150 -13.16 17.34 1.81
C TRP A 150 -13.88 18.08 2.94
N ASN A 151 -14.28 19.33 2.72
CA ASN A 151 -15.01 20.14 3.71
C ASN A 151 -16.53 20.24 3.46
N ASP A 152 -17.09 19.56 2.46
CA ASP A 152 -18.55 19.57 2.24
C ASP A 152 -19.34 19.01 3.43
N LYS A 153 -20.46 19.69 3.72
CA LYS A 153 -21.43 19.40 4.77
C LYS A 153 -22.86 19.28 4.19
N GLY A 154 -22.99 18.78 2.96
CA GLY A 154 -24.28 18.61 2.26
C GLY A 154 -24.90 19.91 1.70
N LYS A 155 -24.20 21.05 1.74
CA LYS A 155 -24.76 22.37 1.37
C LYS A 155 -24.09 23.06 0.17
N GLN A 156 -22.97 22.55 -0.32
CA GLN A 156 -22.25 23.21 -1.43
C GLN A 156 -22.89 22.91 -2.80
N PRO A 157 -22.82 23.82 -3.78
CA PRO A 157 -23.33 23.58 -5.13
C PRO A 157 -22.71 22.34 -5.79
N ARG A 158 -23.57 21.42 -6.27
CA ARG A 158 -23.17 20.21 -6.97
C ARG A 158 -22.98 20.50 -8.46
N ALA A 159 -21.85 20.07 -9.03
CA ALA A 159 -21.53 20.24 -10.44
C ALA A 159 -20.74 19.04 -10.99
N THR A 160 -20.43 19.03 -12.30
CA THR A 160 -19.33 18.19 -12.81
C THR A 160 -18.01 18.94 -12.61
N ARG A 161 -17.04 18.30 -11.96
CA ARG A 161 -15.75 18.90 -11.58
C ARG A 161 -14.58 18.01 -11.96
N SER A 162 -13.46 18.64 -12.28
CA SER A 162 -12.21 17.96 -12.64
C SER A 162 -11.20 18.05 -11.51
N PHE A 163 -10.51 16.95 -11.22
CA PHE A 163 -9.39 16.89 -10.28
C PHE A 163 -8.17 16.32 -10.98
N ASP A 164 -7.11 17.12 -11.08
CA ASP A 164 -5.87 16.79 -11.80
C ASP A 164 -4.67 17.49 -11.12
N PRO A 165 -3.62 16.74 -10.71
CA PRO A 165 -3.61 15.30 -10.52
C PRO A 165 -4.55 14.85 -9.40
N ALA A 166 -5.02 13.61 -9.52
CA ALA A 166 -5.67 12.87 -8.46
C ALA A 166 -5.11 11.44 -8.42
N THR A 167 -5.27 10.75 -7.29
CA THR A 167 -4.91 9.33 -7.20
C THR A 167 -6.10 8.46 -6.86
N LEU A 168 -6.11 7.26 -7.45
CA LEU A 168 -7.05 6.19 -7.15
C LEU A 168 -6.35 5.07 -6.42
N GLN A 169 -6.90 4.72 -5.26
CA GLN A 169 -6.59 3.49 -4.54
C GLN A 169 -7.47 2.36 -5.06
N THR A 170 -6.86 1.24 -5.44
CA THR A 170 -7.59 -0.01 -5.69
C THR A 170 -7.08 -1.10 -4.75
N ARG A 171 -8.02 -1.71 -4.04
CA ARG A 171 -7.70 -2.75 -3.06
C ARG A 171 -7.13 -3.96 -3.77
N LEU A 172 -6.07 -4.52 -3.19
CA LEU A 172 -5.62 -5.85 -3.58
C LEU A 172 -6.74 -6.86 -3.27
N VAL A 173 -7.02 -7.77 -4.21
CA VAL A 173 -8.08 -8.76 -4.03
C VAL A 173 -7.60 -9.79 -3.01
N GLY A 174 -8.41 -10.03 -1.98
CA GLY A 174 -8.11 -10.93 -0.88
C GLY A 174 -8.88 -10.55 0.38
N GLU A 175 -8.74 -11.36 1.41
CA GLU A 175 -9.39 -11.13 2.70
C GLU A 175 -8.38 -10.57 3.72
N ASN A 176 -8.79 -9.56 4.49
CA ASN A 176 -7.92 -8.94 5.50
C ASN A 176 -7.95 -9.73 6.81
N ILE A 177 -6.78 -9.96 7.42
CA ILE A 177 -6.65 -10.46 8.80
C ILE A 177 -6.37 -9.27 9.72
N TYR A 178 -7.16 -9.12 10.78
CA TYR A 178 -7.03 -8.01 11.74
C TYR A 178 -7.47 -8.40 13.16
N MET A 179 -6.94 -7.74 14.20
CA MET A 179 -7.42 -7.92 15.58
C MET A 179 -8.58 -6.95 15.92
N THR A 180 -8.47 -5.71 15.44
CA THR A 180 -9.51 -4.68 15.47
C THR A 180 -9.64 -4.09 14.07
N GLN A 181 -10.78 -3.51 13.72
CA GLN A 181 -11.09 -3.10 12.33
C GLN A 181 -10.10 -2.10 11.70
N TRP A 182 -9.30 -1.41 12.52
CA TRP A 182 -8.29 -0.44 12.09
C TRP A 182 -6.84 -0.95 12.22
N HIS A 183 -6.61 -2.12 12.83
CA HIS A 183 -5.28 -2.65 13.10
C HIS A 183 -4.83 -3.66 12.04
N GLY A 184 -3.83 -3.28 11.25
CA GLY A 184 -3.09 -4.18 10.37
C GLY A 184 -2.01 -4.94 11.12
N TRP A 185 -0.75 -4.62 10.81
CA TRP A 185 0.46 -5.14 11.48
C TRP A 185 1.47 -4.00 11.70
N ALA A 186 2.23 -4.04 12.80
CA ALA A 186 3.24 -3.03 13.14
C ALA A 186 4.66 -3.49 12.73
N TYR A 187 5.55 -2.56 12.37
CA TYR A 187 6.90 -2.90 11.92
C TYR A 187 7.72 -3.71 12.95
N LYS A 188 7.45 -3.47 14.23
CA LYS A 188 8.05 -4.23 15.35
C LYS A 188 7.66 -5.73 15.34
N GLU A 189 6.55 -6.11 14.70
CA GLU A 189 6.05 -7.48 14.60
C GLU A 189 6.74 -8.30 13.50
N LEU A 190 7.52 -7.67 12.62
CA LEU A 190 8.39 -8.38 11.65
C LEU A 190 9.35 -9.37 12.35
N ARG A 191 9.68 -9.14 13.63
CA ARG A 191 10.47 -10.07 14.46
C ARG A 191 9.77 -11.40 14.75
N TRP A 192 8.47 -11.54 14.45
CA TRP A 192 7.73 -12.77 14.62
C TRP A 192 7.68 -13.63 13.36
N VAL A 193 8.01 -13.09 12.17
CA VAL A 193 8.05 -13.85 10.91
C VAL A 193 9.08 -14.98 11.02
N LYS A 194 8.74 -16.17 10.52
CA LYS A 194 9.58 -17.37 10.60
C LYS A 194 9.62 -18.09 9.26
N GLU A 195 10.79 -18.11 8.65
CA GLU A 195 11.08 -18.85 7.42
C GLU A 195 10.69 -20.33 7.53
N LYS A 196 11.04 -20.98 8.66
CA LYS A 196 10.61 -22.37 9.00
C LYS A 196 9.10 -22.58 9.18
N SER A 197 8.29 -21.55 9.01
CA SER A 197 6.83 -21.60 9.04
C SER A 197 6.20 -21.12 7.74
N GLY A 198 6.99 -20.92 6.67
CA GLY A 198 6.55 -20.40 5.37
C GLY A 198 6.63 -18.88 5.22
N GLY A 199 7.07 -18.17 6.27
CA GLY A 199 7.25 -16.72 6.24
C GLY A 199 8.47 -16.28 5.44
N SER A 200 8.61 -14.97 5.24
CA SER A 200 9.78 -14.39 4.58
C SER A 200 11.11 -14.70 5.28
N SER A 201 12.18 -14.77 4.48
CA SER A 201 13.54 -14.95 5.01
C SER A 201 14.02 -13.71 5.76
N LYS A 202 15.06 -13.86 6.59
CA LYS A 202 15.64 -12.72 7.31
C LYS A 202 16.17 -11.63 6.37
N ALA A 203 16.76 -12.02 5.24
CA ALA A 203 17.23 -11.09 4.22
C ALA A 203 16.09 -10.31 3.56
N GLU A 204 14.96 -10.96 3.25
CA GLU A 204 13.77 -10.30 2.70
C GLU A 204 13.19 -9.26 3.69
N ILE A 205 13.13 -9.58 4.98
CA ILE A 205 12.61 -8.70 6.04
C ILE A 205 13.53 -7.48 6.24
N GLU A 206 14.84 -7.68 6.25
CA GLU A 206 15.80 -6.57 6.38
C GLU A 206 15.85 -5.71 5.12
N ALA A 207 15.75 -6.31 3.93
CA ALA A 207 15.62 -5.59 2.67
C ALA A 207 14.34 -4.75 2.61
N PHE A 208 13.20 -5.26 3.11
CA PHE A 208 11.97 -4.51 3.25
C PHE A 208 12.14 -3.28 4.16
N LYS A 209 12.76 -3.45 5.33
CA LYS A 209 13.07 -2.35 6.26
C LYS A 209 14.00 -1.30 5.64
N LEU A 210 15.06 -1.73 4.96
CA LEU A 210 15.99 -0.83 4.27
C LEU A 210 15.34 -0.15 3.06
N LEU A 211 14.32 -0.75 2.42
CA LEU A 211 13.53 -0.10 1.38
C LEU A 211 12.64 1.01 1.97
N ALA A 212 12.05 0.81 3.15
CA ALA A 212 11.33 1.86 3.88
C ALA A 212 12.25 3.06 4.21
N VAL A 213 13.49 2.81 4.64
CA VAL A 213 14.56 3.82 4.80
C VAL A 213 14.90 4.51 3.46
N PHE A 214 15.02 3.73 2.39
CA PHE A 214 15.35 4.26 1.06
C PHE A 214 14.32 5.30 0.59
N VAL A 215 13.02 5.03 0.78
CA VAL A 215 11.93 5.98 0.46
C VAL A 215 11.59 6.95 1.59
N ASN A 216 12.21 6.84 2.76
CA ASN A 216 11.93 7.64 3.97
C ASN A 216 10.46 7.53 4.45
N HIS A 217 9.96 6.31 4.58
CA HIS A 217 8.60 5.99 5.05
C HIS A 217 8.53 5.96 6.60
N GLY A 218 8.47 7.14 7.21
CA GLY A 218 8.37 7.27 8.68
C GLY A 218 6.98 6.94 9.26
N ASP A 219 5.90 7.25 8.53
CA ASP A 219 4.53 6.89 8.92
C ASP A 219 4.22 5.42 8.59
N ASN A 220 4.83 4.53 9.36
CA ASN A 220 4.80 3.08 9.21
C ASN A 220 3.81 2.39 10.18
N THR A 221 2.92 3.18 10.81
CA THR A 221 2.01 2.77 11.88
C THR A 221 1.08 1.62 11.48
N SER A 222 0.59 0.84 12.45
CA SER A 222 -0.14 -0.43 12.17
C SER A 222 -1.39 -0.29 11.29
N ASN A 223 -2.04 0.89 11.30
CA ASN A 223 -3.17 1.24 10.45
C ASN A 223 -2.78 1.55 8.98
N GLN A 224 -1.50 1.76 8.67
CA GLN A 224 -0.99 1.97 7.31
C GLN A 224 -0.56 0.67 6.62
N ASN A 225 -0.65 -0.47 7.31
CA ASN A 225 -0.26 -1.79 6.82
C ASN A 225 -1.45 -2.76 6.83
N ARG A 226 -1.44 -3.84 6.04
CA ARG A 226 -2.48 -4.90 6.08
C ARG A 226 -1.87 -6.30 5.98
N ILE A 227 -2.52 -7.26 6.63
CA ILE A 227 -2.28 -8.69 6.39
C ILE A 227 -3.37 -9.17 5.45
N VAL A 228 -3.00 -9.74 4.30
CA VAL A 228 -3.96 -10.18 3.26
C VAL A 228 -3.78 -11.68 2.97
N CYS A 229 -4.89 -12.38 2.83
CA CYS A 229 -4.99 -13.74 2.31
C CYS A 229 -5.50 -13.67 0.86
N PHE A 230 -4.77 -14.22 -0.12
CA PHE A 230 -5.21 -14.18 -1.52
C PHE A 230 -6.42 -15.11 -1.75
N PRO A 231 -7.29 -14.81 -2.74
CA PRO A 231 -8.33 -15.74 -3.18
C PRO A 231 -7.71 -17.08 -3.59
N GLY A 232 -8.29 -18.18 -3.11
CA GLY A 232 -7.75 -19.53 -3.32
C GLY A 232 -6.67 -19.98 -2.33
N ASP A 233 -6.17 -19.11 -1.44
CA ASP A 233 -5.29 -19.51 -0.34
C ASP A 233 -6.12 -20.12 0.82
N GLU A 234 -6.54 -21.37 0.66
CA GLU A 234 -7.38 -22.09 1.63
C GLU A 234 -6.81 -22.07 3.04
N GLY A 235 -7.56 -21.46 3.97
CA GLY A 235 -7.14 -21.31 5.37
C GLY A 235 -6.00 -20.31 5.58
N CYS A 236 -5.69 -19.51 4.56
CA CYS A 236 -4.65 -18.50 4.57
C CYS A 236 -3.28 -19.10 4.94
N LYS A 237 -2.77 -20.03 4.13
CA LYS A 237 -1.49 -20.72 4.33
C LYS A 237 -0.31 -19.82 3.96
N SER A 238 -0.47 -18.92 2.99
CA SER A 238 0.54 -17.99 2.49
C SER A 238 0.12 -16.51 2.61
N PRO A 239 -0.17 -16.00 3.84
CA PRO A 239 -0.52 -14.60 4.04
C PRO A 239 0.60 -13.66 3.61
N ILE A 240 0.23 -12.44 3.23
CA ILE A 240 1.19 -11.39 2.90
C ILE A 240 1.13 -10.24 3.90
N LEU A 241 2.28 -9.64 4.18
CA LEU A 241 2.41 -8.36 4.88
C LEU A 241 2.53 -7.27 3.83
N MET A 242 1.45 -6.53 3.62
CA MET A 242 1.34 -5.46 2.61
C MET A 242 1.40 -4.07 3.27
N VAL A 243 2.07 -3.12 2.63
CA VAL A 243 1.97 -1.69 2.98
C VAL A 243 0.84 -1.05 2.17
N THR A 244 -0.03 -0.28 2.83
CA THR A 244 -1.23 0.32 2.20
C THR A 244 -1.19 1.83 2.06
N ASP A 245 -0.48 2.57 2.92
CA ASP A 245 -0.28 4.01 2.72
C ASP A 245 1.22 4.34 2.62
N LEU A 246 1.65 4.76 1.43
CA LEU A 246 3.00 5.25 1.15
C LEU A 246 2.99 6.76 0.81
N GLY A 247 1.93 7.50 1.18
CA GLY A 247 1.79 8.92 0.91
C GLY A 247 2.90 9.79 1.49
N SER A 248 3.38 9.44 2.68
CA SER A 248 4.47 10.14 3.39
C SER A 248 5.88 9.76 2.91
N THR A 249 6.02 9.17 1.72
CA THR A 249 7.33 8.80 1.14
C THR A 249 7.95 9.92 0.31
N PHE A 250 9.25 9.79 0.05
CA PHE A 250 10.09 10.74 -0.68
C PHE A 250 10.06 12.15 -0.05
N GLY A 251 9.92 12.22 1.28
CA GLY A 251 9.92 13.46 2.06
C GLY A 251 9.68 13.30 3.57
N GLY A 252 9.03 12.22 4.01
CA GLY A 252 8.83 11.90 5.42
C GLY A 252 7.57 12.53 6.01
N GLN A 253 7.61 12.83 7.31
CA GLN A 253 6.53 13.53 8.01
C GLN A 253 6.23 14.87 7.30
N GLY A 254 4.95 15.09 6.95
CA GLY A 254 4.52 16.21 6.10
C GLY A 254 4.48 15.92 4.59
N GLY A 255 4.77 14.68 4.16
CA GLY A 255 4.60 14.24 2.77
C GLY A 255 5.83 14.42 1.87
N THR A 256 5.64 14.22 0.58
CA THR A 256 6.72 14.25 -0.44
C THR A 256 7.41 15.61 -0.51
N ASN A 257 8.73 15.62 -0.33
CA ASN A 257 9.55 16.82 -0.28
C ASN A 257 10.97 16.51 -0.77
N PHE A 258 11.31 17.04 -1.95
CA PHE A 258 12.60 16.82 -2.59
C PHE A 258 13.80 17.18 -1.71
N ARG A 259 13.74 18.33 -1.01
CA ARG A 259 14.87 18.80 -0.19
C ARG A 259 15.07 17.95 1.06
N HIS A 260 13.99 17.45 1.66
CA HIS A 260 14.07 16.55 2.81
C HIS A 260 14.70 15.23 2.36
N TRP A 261 14.16 14.59 1.32
CA TRP A 261 14.68 13.32 0.82
C TRP A 261 16.10 13.40 0.25
N GLU A 262 16.48 14.52 -0.37
CA GLU A 262 17.87 14.77 -0.82
C GLU A 262 18.87 14.83 0.34
N LYS A 263 18.45 15.34 1.51
CA LYS A 263 19.30 15.52 2.71
C LYS A 263 19.32 14.33 3.66
N ARG A 264 18.26 13.51 3.70
CA ARG A 264 18.19 12.32 4.56
C ARG A 264 19.32 11.35 4.23
N LYS A 265 20.03 10.83 5.24
CA LYS A 265 21.00 9.75 5.06
C LYS A 265 20.27 8.40 4.95
N ILE A 266 20.92 7.39 4.36
CA ILE A 266 20.47 5.99 4.51
C ILE A 266 20.88 5.43 5.88
N TRP A 267 22.10 5.73 6.31
CA TRP A 267 22.69 5.20 7.54
C TRP A 267 22.71 6.27 8.64
N LYS A 268 22.28 5.89 9.85
CA LYS A 268 22.46 6.65 11.09
C LYS A 268 23.85 6.36 11.65
N ASP A 269 24.19 5.07 11.71
CA ASP A 269 25.53 4.54 11.90
C ASP A 269 25.83 3.62 10.71
N ALA A 270 26.92 3.89 9.99
CA ALA A 270 27.31 3.14 8.80
C ALA A 270 28.17 1.91 9.13
N ASP A 271 28.89 1.92 10.25
CA ASP A 271 29.81 0.85 10.66
C ASP A 271 29.03 -0.26 11.39
N ALA A 272 28.03 0.12 12.20
CA ALA A 272 27.05 -0.79 12.80
C ALA A 272 25.87 -1.16 11.88
N CYS A 273 25.79 -0.57 10.67
CA CYS A 273 24.64 -0.66 9.74
C CYS A 273 23.26 -0.42 10.41
N ILE A 274 23.20 0.61 11.27
CA ILE A 274 21.94 1.14 11.80
C ILE A 274 21.37 2.08 10.73
N ALA A 275 20.34 1.64 10.02
CA ALA A 275 19.70 2.43 8.99
C ALA A 275 18.77 3.49 9.60
N ASN A 276 18.68 4.66 8.99
CA ASN A 276 18.00 5.84 9.54
C ASN A 276 16.51 5.85 9.12
N LEU A 277 15.63 5.41 10.02
CA LEU A 277 14.18 5.53 9.87
C LEU A 277 13.57 6.25 11.09
N GLU A 278 13.46 7.56 10.99
CA GLU A 278 12.63 8.37 11.90
C GLU A 278 11.15 7.96 11.72
N SER A 279 10.76 6.99 12.54
CA SER A 279 9.43 6.36 12.65
C SER A 279 8.45 7.27 13.40
N THR A 280 7.16 7.15 13.09
CA THR A 280 6.07 7.70 13.93
C THR A 280 5.34 6.60 14.73
N ASP A 281 5.76 5.34 14.60
CA ASP A 281 5.48 4.28 15.60
C ASP A 281 6.58 4.38 16.66
N ASP A 282 6.24 4.86 17.86
CA ASP A 282 7.16 5.06 18.99
C ASP A 282 7.80 3.75 19.48
N ASP A 283 7.18 2.60 19.19
CA ASP A 283 7.69 1.26 19.54
C ASP A 283 8.58 0.66 18.44
N PHE A 284 9.15 1.48 17.53
CA PHE A 284 10.01 1.02 16.44
C PHE A 284 11.37 1.74 16.39
N ASP A 285 12.42 0.99 16.75
CA ASP A 285 13.81 1.42 16.63
C ASP A 285 14.32 1.46 15.18
N ASP A 286 15.30 2.34 14.94
CA ASP A 286 16.13 2.35 13.72
C ASP A 286 16.65 0.94 13.38
N PRO A 287 16.36 0.40 12.18
CA PRO A 287 16.63 -1.00 11.91
C PRO A 287 18.11 -1.28 11.67
N VAL A 288 18.68 -2.19 12.47
CA VAL A 288 19.96 -2.85 12.21
C VAL A 288 19.82 -3.77 11.00
N ILE A 289 20.68 -3.60 10.00
CA ILE A 289 20.68 -4.37 8.75
C ILE A 289 21.95 -5.23 8.65
N LYS A 290 21.82 -6.52 8.35
CA LYS A 290 22.96 -7.40 8.05
C LYS A 290 23.30 -7.38 6.56
N GLU A 291 24.49 -7.89 6.25
CA GLU A 291 25.01 -7.93 4.88
C GLU A 291 24.11 -8.70 3.91
N SER A 292 23.40 -9.73 4.37
CA SER A 292 22.44 -10.47 3.54
C SER A 292 21.22 -9.61 3.15
N GLY A 293 20.62 -8.89 4.10
CA GLY A 293 19.52 -7.95 3.82
C GLY A 293 19.95 -6.76 2.95
N ARG A 294 21.14 -6.20 3.22
CA ARG A 294 21.73 -5.12 2.41
C ARG A 294 21.98 -5.57 0.96
N LYS A 295 22.63 -6.73 0.76
CA LYS A 295 22.90 -7.30 -0.57
C LYS A 295 21.61 -7.58 -1.32
N PHE A 296 20.64 -8.24 -0.69
CA PHE A 296 19.36 -8.56 -1.30
C PHE A 296 18.66 -7.32 -1.85
N LEU A 297 18.55 -6.23 -1.06
CA LEU A 297 17.98 -4.99 -1.58
C LEU A 297 18.86 -4.34 -2.66
N SER A 298 20.18 -4.36 -2.51
CA SER A 298 21.12 -3.81 -3.50
C SER A 298 21.00 -4.50 -4.86
N GLU A 299 20.77 -5.82 -4.89
CA GLU A 299 20.57 -6.63 -6.09
C GLU A 299 19.20 -6.35 -6.74
N LEU A 300 18.13 -6.20 -5.95
CA LEU A 300 16.83 -5.78 -6.47
C LEU A 300 16.90 -4.35 -7.07
N LEU A 301 17.58 -3.42 -6.39
CA LEU A 301 17.74 -2.04 -6.86
C LEU A 301 18.68 -1.90 -8.08
N SER A 302 19.64 -2.80 -8.28
CA SER A 302 20.56 -2.74 -9.44
C SER A 302 19.87 -3.13 -10.74
N ARG A 303 18.90 -4.05 -10.67
CA ARG A 303 18.06 -4.53 -11.79
C ARG A 303 17.10 -3.47 -12.36
N LEU A 304 16.85 -2.37 -11.64
CA LEU A 304 16.09 -1.24 -12.16
C LEU A 304 16.89 -0.44 -13.19
N SER A 305 16.37 -0.40 -14.42
CA SER A 305 16.89 0.42 -15.51
C SER A 305 16.70 1.93 -15.27
N ASP A 306 17.51 2.75 -15.94
CA ASP A 306 17.38 4.21 -15.91
C ASP A 306 15.99 4.70 -16.34
N LYS A 307 15.36 4.01 -17.32
CA LYS A 307 13.99 4.29 -17.75
C LYS A 307 13.02 4.06 -16.59
N GLN A 308 13.07 2.88 -15.95
CA GLN A 308 12.19 2.52 -14.84
C GLN A 308 12.36 3.45 -13.64
N ILE A 309 13.59 3.83 -13.28
CA ILE A 309 13.83 4.82 -12.20
C ILE A 309 13.21 6.18 -12.55
N GLY A 310 13.30 6.60 -13.82
CA GLY A 310 12.58 7.79 -14.29
C GLY A 310 11.06 7.64 -14.22
N ASP A 311 10.55 6.46 -14.58
CA ASP A 311 9.11 6.18 -14.65
C ASP A 311 8.45 6.17 -13.26
N ILE A 312 9.12 5.74 -12.19
CA ILE A 312 8.65 5.87 -10.78
C ILE A 312 8.20 7.31 -10.49
N PHE A 313 8.97 8.29 -10.95
CA PHE A 313 8.73 9.71 -10.68
C PHE A 313 7.80 10.36 -11.73
N ARG A 314 7.76 9.84 -12.96
CA ARG A 314 6.79 10.27 -14.00
C ARG A 314 5.38 9.78 -13.70
N SER A 315 5.22 8.52 -13.32
CA SER A 315 3.93 7.95 -12.90
C SER A 315 3.34 8.71 -11.73
N ALA A 316 4.20 9.20 -10.83
CA ALA A 316 3.85 10.04 -9.71
C ALA A 316 3.66 11.53 -10.04
N ARG A 317 3.89 11.99 -11.28
CA ARG A 317 3.79 13.41 -11.69
C ARG A 317 4.62 14.37 -10.82
N MET A 318 5.83 13.95 -10.44
CA MET A 318 6.76 14.72 -9.59
C MET A 318 7.26 16.03 -10.22
N ASP A 319 7.06 16.20 -11.54
CA ASP A 319 7.26 17.44 -12.27
C ASP A 319 6.16 18.48 -11.96
N VAL A 320 4.90 18.07 -11.80
CA VAL A 320 3.80 18.94 -11.32
C VAL A 320 4.09 19.42 -9.90
N LEU A 321 4.56 18.54 -9.00
CA LEU A 321 5.06 18.96 -7.68
C LEU A 321 6.20 19.99 -7.80
N GLY A 322 7.15 19.78 -8.72
CA GLY A 322 8.22 20.74 -9.02
C GLY A 322 7.73 22.12 -9.49
N GLN A 323 6.54 22.21 -10.08
CA GLN A 323 5.87 23.48 -10.43
C GLN A 323 5.22 24.18 -9.23
N GLN A 324 4.99 23.47 -8.11
CA GLN A 324 4.42 24.02 -6.89
C GLN A 324 5.51 24.42 -5.88
N LEU A 325 6.63 23.68 -5.85
CA LEU A 325 7.77 23.98 -4.97
C LEU A 325 8.54 25.27 -5.38
N PRO A 326 9.13 26.01 -4.41
CA PRO A 326 10.03 27.12 -4.71
C PRO A 326 11.22 26.72 -5.61
N LYS A 327 11.77 27.68 -6.37
CA LYS A 327 13.03 27.44 -7.10
C LYS A 327 14.15 27.06 -6.12
N ILE A 328 14.94 26.06 -6.48
CA ILE A 328 16.08 25.60 -5.70
C ILE A 328 17.37 25.76 -6.50
N ARG A 329 18.49 26.08 -5.84
CA ARG A 329 19.82 26.09 -6.48
C ARG A 329 20.27 24.65 -6.70
N ILE A 330 20.31 24.20 -7.96
CA ILE A 330 20.85 22.90 -8.38
C ILE A 330 22.06 23.19 -9.27
N LYS A 331 23.25 22.74 -8.85
CA LYS A 331 24.53 23.07 -9.51
C LYS A 331 24.69 24.59 -9.74
N GLY A 332 24.54 25.38 -8.68
CA GLY A 332 24.62 26.85 -8.69
C GLY A 332 23.40 27.58 -9.28
N LYS A 333 22.72 27.00 -10.28
CA LYS A 333 21.61 27.65 -11.00
C LYS A 333 20.26 27.47 -10.28
N ALA A 334 19.53 28.56 -10.08
CA ALA A 334 18.21 28.54 -9.44
C ALA A 334 17.13 28.09 -10.45
N ARG A 335 16.52 26.92 -10.24
CA ARG A 335 15.44 26.40 -11.08
C ARG A 335 14.48 25.51 -10.29
N ARG A 336 13.36 25.15 -10.91
CA ARG A 336 12.42 24.17 -10.36
C ARG A 336 13.04 22.76 -10.35
N VAL A 337 12.57 21.93 -9.41
CA VAL A 337 12.85 20.49 -9.36
C VAL A 337 12.20 19.82 -10.56
N ALA A 338 12.86 18.85 -11.17
CA ALA A 338 12.31 18.02 -12.25
C ALA A 338 12.59 16.54 -11.97
N VAL A 339 11.92 15.63 -12.69
CA VAL A 339 12.10 14.16 -12.58
C VAL A 339 13.58 13.74 -12.56
N ARG A 340 14.43 14.33 -13.41
CA ARG A 340 15.89 14.05 -13.43
C ARG A 340 16.62 14.31 -12.11
N ASP A 341 16.11 15.20 -11.27
CA ASP A 341 16.71 15.52 -9.97
C ASP A 341 16.36 14.43 -8.95
N TRP A 342 15.12 13.94 -8.97
CA TRP A 342 14.69 12.76 -8.21
C TRP A 342 15.49 11.51 -8.62
N VAL A 343 15.65 11.26 -9.92
CA VAL A 343 16.48 10.17 -10.47
C VAL A 343 17.94 10.27 -9.99
N ARG A 344 18.53 11.48 -9.96
CA ARG A 344 19.88 11.70 -9.42
C ARG A 344 19.98 11.30 -7.94
N VAL A 345 19.02 11.72 -7.12
CA VAL A 345 19.01 11.38 -5.69
C VAL A 345 18.78 9.88 -5.48
N PHE A 346 17.86 9.26 -6.23
CA PHE A 346 17.62 7.81 -6.24
C PHE A 346 18.92 7.05 -6.49
N LYS A 347 19.63 7.38 -7.59
CA LYS A 347 20.90 6.71 -7.94
C LYS A 347 21.98 6.89 -6.89
N ARG A 348 22.04 8.06 -6.23
CA ARG A 348 22.98 8.31 -5.13
C ARG A 348 22.65 7.44 -3.92
N ARG A 349 21.38 7.41 -3.46
CA ARG A 349 20.91 6.54 -2.37
C ARG A 349 21.12 5.05 -2.68
N ARG A 350 20.92 4.64 -3.95
CA ARG A 350 21.23 3.27 -4.40
C ARG A 350 22.72 2.96 -4.24
N LYS A 351 23.59 3.91 -4.61
CA LYS A 351 25.04 3.77 -4.41
C LYS A 351 25.40 3.69 -2.92
N GLU A 352 24.80 4.54 -2.07
CA GLU A 352 24.99 4.54 -0.60
C GLU A 352 24.65 3.17 0.04
N ILE A 353 23.65 2.45 -0.47
CA ILE A 353 23.35 1.06 -0.06
C ILE A 353 24.38 0.09 -0.65
N SER A 354 24.65 0.17 -1.96
CA SER A 354 25.48 -0.83 -2.65
C SER A 354 26.94 -0.81 -2.21
N SER A 355 27.48 0.35 -1.81
CA SER A 355 28.87 0.51 -1.37
C SER A 355 29.10 0.31 0.13
N ALA A 356 28.04 0.24 0.94
CA ALA A 356 28.17 -0.11 2.36
C ALA A 356 28.58 -1.59 2.52
N LYS A 357 29.18 -1.92 3.67
CA LYS A 357 29.49 -3.27 4.10
C LYS A 357 28.90 -3.43 5.50
N CYS A 358 27.97 -4.36 5.68
CA CYS A 358 27.36 -4.60 6.99
C CYS A 358 27.96 -5.82 7.68
N PRO A 359 27.76 -5.96 9.01
CA PRO A 359 28.01 -7.22 9.71
C PRO A 359 27.20 -8.38 9.11
N SER A 360 27.75 -9.59 9.17
CA SER A 360 27.07 -10.86 8.84
C SER A 360 25.95 -11.16 9.83
#